data_AF-A0A2E4W2M3-F1
#
_entry.id   AF-A0A2E4W2M3-F1
#
_cell.length_a   1.000
_cell.length_b   1.000
_cell.length_c   1.000
_cell.angle_alpha   90.00
_cell.angle_beta   90.00
_cell.angle_gamma   90.00
#
_symmetry.space_group_name_H-M   'P 1'
#
loop_
_entity.id
_entity.type
_entity.pdbx_description
1 polymer ?
#
loop_
_entity_poly.entity_id
_entity_poly.type
_entity_poly.pdbx_seq_one_letter_code
_entity_poly.pdbx_strand_id
1 'polypeptide(L)' 'MALTEAQAAAAKADAKEFLEYSIQVLCLTLGVDTADVSSSYAIPVAESDSSYSAHQAILRQATALEALA' A
#
# COMPACT_ATOMS: atom_id res chain seq x y z
N MET A 1 17.04 -22.21 2.69
CA MET A 1 17.00 -22.04 4.16
C MET A 1 15.77 -21.23 4.49
N ALA A 2 14.95 -21.68 5.45
CA ALA A 2 13.86 -20.87 5.98
C ALA A 2 14.44 -19.76 6.88
N LEU A 3 13.83 -18.58 6.88
CA LEU A 3 14.20 -17.50 7.80
C LEU A 3 13.93 -17.94 9.24
N THR A 4 14.71 -17.41 10.18
CA THR A 4 14.36 -17.52 11.61
C THR A 4 13.14 -16.65 11.91
N GLU A 5 12.44 -16.93 13.01
CA GLU A 5 11.28 -16.13 13.43
C GLU A 5 11.64 -14.66 13.64
N ALA A 6 12.82 -14.38 14.21
CA ALA A 6 13.32 -13.02 14.40
C ALA A 6 13.57 -12.30 13.06
N GLN A 7 14.14 -13.00 12.08
CA GLN A 7 14.35 -12.44 10.73
C GLN A 7 13.03 -12.21 10.00
N ALA A 8 12.06 -13.12 10.16
CA ALA A 8 10.73 -12.96 9.58
C ALA A 8 9.97 -11.77 10.22
N ALA A 9 10.08 -11.58 11.53
CA ALA A 9 9.47 -10.45 12.22
C ALA A 9 10.09 -9.10 11.80
N ALA A 10 11.43 -9.03 11.70
CA ALA A 10 12.12 -7.85 11.19
C ALA A 10 11.71 -7.52 9.75
N ALA A 11 11.69 -8.53 8.87
CA ALA A 11 11.27 -8.33 7.48
C ALA A 11 9.81 -7.85 7.35
N LYS A 12 8.91 -8.31 8.23
CA LYS A 12 7.52 -7.81 8.26
C LYS A 12 7.44 -6.36 8.73
N ALA A 13 8.24 -5.97 9.73
CA ALA A 13 8.29 -4.59 10.20
C ALA A 13 8.82 -3.65 9.10
N ASP A 14 9.91 -4.02 8.44
CA ASP A 14 10.48 -3.24 7.33
C ASP A 14 9.49 -3.12 6.16
N ALA A 15 8.80 -4.23 5.82
CA ALA A 15 7.78 -4.23 4.78
C ALA A 15 6.59 -3.33 5.13
N LYS A 16 6.16 -3.34 6.40
CA LYS A 16 5.09 -2.46 6.90
C LYS A 16 5.47 -0.99 6.73
N GLU A 17 6.64 -0.59 7.23
CA GLU A 17 7.13 0.80 7.14
C GLU A 17 7.25 1.24 5.67
N PHE A 18 7.79 0.39 4.80
CA PHE A 18 7.90 0.69 3.38
C PHE A 18 6.54 0.90 2.71
N LEU A 19 5.55 0.04 3.02
CA LEU A 19 4.21 0.16 2.46
C LEU A 19 3.50 1.42 2.94
N GLU A 20 3.57 1.74 4.24
CA GLU A 20 3.00 2.98 4.80
C GLU A 20 3.59 4.22 4.11
N TYR A 21 4.92 4.27 3.97
CA TYR A 21 5.61 5.35 3.26
C TYR A 21 5.19 5.43 1.78
N SER A 22 5.18 4.30 1.08
CA SER A 22 4.83 4.25 -0.35
C SER A 22 3.39 4.69 -0.61
N ILE A 23 2.44 4.25 0.22
CA ILE A 23 1.04 4.69 0.17
C ILE A 23 0.96 6.20 0.38
N GLN A 24 1.65 6.73 1.40
CA GLN A 24 1.66 8.17 1.68
C GLN A 24 2.17 8.99 0.47
N VAL A 25 3.25 8.56 -0.18
CA VAL A 25 3.81 9.25 -1.36
C VAL A 25 2.83 9.23 -2.53
N LEU A 26 2.20 8.07 -2.80
CA LEU A 26 1.21 7.96 -3.88
C LEU A 26 -0.03 8.80 -3.60
N CYS A 27 -0.51 8.81 -2.37
CA CYS A 27 -1.66 9.63 -1.96
C CYS A 27 -1.37 11.13 -2.11
N LEU A 28 -0.19 11.59 -1.68
CA LEU A 28 0.25 12.97 -1.89
C LEU A 28 0.32 13.33 -3.38
N THR A 29 0.83 12.42 -4.22
CA THR A 29 0.95 12.64 -5.67
C THR A 29 -0.41 12.76 -6.34
N LEU A 30 -1.40 11.98 -5.88
CA LEU A 30 -2.74 11.92 -6.45
C LEU A 30 -3.75 12.86 -5.78
N GLY A 31 -3.37 13.56 -4.70
CA GLY A 31 -4.27 14.40 -3.92
C GLY A 31 -5.34 13.60 -3.17
N VAL A 32 -5.03 12.36 -2.78
CA VAL A 32 -5.91 11.47 -2.01
C VAL A 32 -5.58 11.58 -0.52
N ASP A 33 -6.58 11.58 0.35
CA ASP A 33 -6.35 11.49 1.79
C ASP A 33 -5.94 10.05 2.16
N THR A 34 -4.84 9.89 2.89
CA THR A 34 -4.40 8.56 3.33
C THR A 34 -5.37 7.93 4.32
N ALA A 35 -6.20 8.71 5.00
CA ALA A 35 -7.26 8.18 5.87
C ALA A 35 -8.36 7.44 5.10
N ASP A 36 -8.53 7.71 3.80
CA ASP A 36 -9.54 7.08 2.94
C ASP A 36 -9.03 5.79 2.27
N VAL A 37 -7.75 5.46 2.45
CA VAL A 37 -7.10 4.31 1.81
C VAL A 37 -7.16 3.08 2.72
N SER A 38 -7.73 2.00 2.19
CA SER A 38 -7.79 0.67 2.79
C SER A 38 -7.84 -0.40 1.70
N SER A 39 -7.92 -1.68 2.08
CA SER A 39 -8.24 -2.77 1.14
C SER A 39 -9.59 -2.62 0.43
N SER A 40 -10.45 -1.73 0.92
CA SER A 40 -11.75 -1.38 0.31
C SER A 40 -11.71 -0.09 -0.52
N TYR A 41 -10.51 0.45 -0.78
CA TYR A 41 -10.34 1.69 -1.54
C TYR A 41 -10.99 1.61 -2.93
N ALA A 42 -11.96 2.49 -3.17
CA ALA A 42 -12.62 2.63 -4.46
C ALA A 42 -11.80 3.57 -5.36
N ILE A 43 -11.35 3.06 -6.51
CA ILE A 43 -10.59 3.87 -7.47
C ILE A 43 -11.54 4.94 -8.06
N PRO A 44 -11.25 6.25 -7.89
CA PRO A 44 -12.18 7.33 -8.24
C PRO A 44 -12.15 7.71 -9.73
N VAL A 45 -11.32 7.04 -10.53
CA VAL A 45 -11.09 7.33 -11.95
C VAL A 45 -11.37 6.10 -12.81
N ALA A 46 -11.69 6.33 -14.08
CA ALA A 46 -11.89 5.24 -15.05
C ALA A 46 -10.57 4.55 -15.41
N GLU A 47 -10.63 3.30 -15.90
CA GLU A 47 -9.45 2.51 -16.27
C GLU A 47 -8.58 3.16 -17.36
N SER A 48 -9.16 4.02 -18.19
CA SER A 48 -8.46 4.75 -19.25
C SER A 48 -7.68 5.98 -18.73
N ASP A 49 -7.86 6.37 -17.47
CA ASP A 49 -7.15 7.50 -16.87
C ASP A 49 -5.68 7.16 -16.64
N SER A 50 -4.77 8.09 -16.94
CA SER A 50 -3.33 7.91 -16.73
C SER A 50 -2.96 7.59 -15.27
N SER A 51 -3.77 8.06 -14.33
CA SER A 51 -3.57 7.89 -12.89
C SER A 51 -4.16 6.58 -12.36
N TYR A 52 -4.96 5.85 -13.16
CA TYR A 52 -5.62 4.62 -12.72
C TYR A 52 -4.64 3.58 -12.17
N SER A 53 -3.49 3.42 -12.83
CA SER A 53 -2.45 2.48 -12.41
C SER A 53 -1.87 2.83 -11.03
N ALA A 54 -1.77 4.11 -10.69
CA ALA A 54 -1.29 4.58 -9.39
C ALA A 54 -2.34 4.33 -8.30
N HIS A 55 -3.63 4.58 -8.58
CA HIS A 55 -4.72 4.20 -7.67
C HIS A 55 -4.79 2.68 -7.44
N GLN A 56 -4.56 1.87 -8.48
CA GLN A 56 -4.50 0.42 -8.36
C GLN A 56 -3.29 -0.01 -7.50
N ALA A 57 -2.16 0.67 -7.60
CA ALA A 57 -1.00 0.42 -6.76
C ALA A 57 -1.31 0.70 -5.27
N ILE A 58 -2.00 1.81 -4.97
CA ILE A 58 -2.48 2.12 -3.62
C ILE A 58 -3.35 0.99 -3.07
N LEU A 59 -4.37 0.53 -3.81
CA LEU A 59 -5.26 -0.54 -3.37
C LEU A 59 -4.50 -1.83 -3.03
N ARG A 60 -3.55 -2.23 -3.89
CA ARG A 60 -2.73 -3.43 -3.67
C ARG A 60 -1.84 -3.29 -2.43
N GLN A 61 -1.22 -2.13 -2.25
CA GLN A 61 -0.34 -1.86 -1.11
C GLN A 61 -1.13 -1.81 0.19
N ALA A 62 -2.31 -1.18 0.21
CA ALA A 62 -3.19 -1.15 1.38
C ALA A 62 -3.66 -2.56 1.77
N THR A 63 -4.04 -3.37 0.78
CA THR A 63 -4.39 -4.79 1.00
C THR A 63 -3.21 -5.59 1.58
N ALA A 64 -1.99 -5.37 1.07
CA ALA A 64 -0.80 -6.03 1.58
C ALA A 64 -0.45 -5.57 3.01
N LEU A 65 -0.63 -4.28 3.31
CA LEU A 65 -0.40 -3.71 4.62
C LEU A 65 -1.34 -4.32 5.67
N GLU A 66 -2.63 -4.47 5.34
CA GLU A 66 -3.61 -5.13 6.21
C GLU A 66 -3.31 -6.61 6.41
N ALA A 67 -2.72 -7.29 5.42
CA ALA A 67 -2.29 -8.68 5.56
C ALA A 67 -1.00 -8.88 6.39
N LEU A 68 -0.24 -7.79 6.64
CA LEU A 68 0.96 -7.78 7.48
C LEU A 68 0.66 -7.41 8.94
N ALA A 69 -0.46 -6.74 9.20
CA ALA A 69 -0.96 -6.40 10.53
C ALA A 69 -1.53 -7.61 11.27
#